data_AF-A0A7D5KV20-F1
#
_entry.id   AF-A0A7D5KV20-F1
#
_cell.length_a   1.000
_cell.length_b   1.000
_cell.length_c   1.000
_cell.angle_alpha   90.00
_cell.angle_beta   90.00
_cell.angle_gamma   90.00
#
_symmetry.space_group_name_H-M   'P 1'
#
loop_
_entity.id
_entity.type
_entity.pdbx_description
1 polymer ?
#
loop_
_entity_poly.entity_id
_entity_poly.type
_entity_poly.pdbx_seq_one_letter_code
_entity_poly.pdbx_strand_id
1 'polypeptide(L)'
;MPSSVPPWRYGVALFPLAPLASLGSTAGTRLFFGLSLRGHAGETEALAAVLAFLLSAVLSWAGVVVALLVIAALVLDARALRRGDAAFSPQPALAALLGFVHLAASALPPLYVFSVPPLGYYTYRRFA
;
A
#
# COMPACT_ATOMS: atom_id res chain seq x y z
N MET A 1 10.76 27.89 19.31
CA MET A 1 9.45 27.49 18.75
C MET A 1 9.30 26.00 18.94
N PRO A 2 8.13 25.45 19.33
CA PRO A 2 7.98 24.01 19.41
C PRO A 2 8.14 23.46 17.99
N SER A 3 9.17 22.66 17.76
CA SER A 3 9.39 21.93 16.52
C SER A 3 8.32 20.85 16.42
N SER A 4 7.12 21.20 15.95
CA SER A 4 6.06 20.23 15.75
C SER A 4 6.47 19.30 14.60
N VAL A 5 6.77 18.05 14.94
CA VAL A 5 7.06 17.03 13.95
C VAL A 5 5.82 16.89 13.04
N PRO A 6 5.96 16.98 11.70
CA PRO A 6 4.81 16.90 10.81
C PRO A 6 4.03 15.59 11.00
N PRO A 7 2.68 15.62 11.10
CA PRO A 7 1.87 14.43 11.34
C PRO A 7 1.86 13.46 10.15
N TRP A 8 2.26 13.93 8.97
CA TRP A 8 2.26 13.18 7.71
C TRP A 8 3.07 11.88 7.77
N ARG A 9 4.10 11.79 8.63
CA ARG A 9 4.90 10.57 8.82
C ARG A 9 4.07 9.32 9.15
N TYR A 10 2.94 9.49 9.86
CA TYR A 10 2.06 8.36 10.21
C TYR A 10 1.31 7.83 8.98
N GLY A 11 0.97 8.70 8.03
CA GLY A 11 0.39 8.27 6.76
C GLY A 11 1.39 7.49 5.89
N VAL A 12 2.67 7.87 5.92
CA VAL A 12 3.73 7.10 5.24
C VAL A 12 3.90 5.72 5.88
N ALA A 13 3.80 5.62 7.21
CA ALA A 13 3.91 4.36 7.95
C ALA A 13 2.83 3.33 7.60
N LEU A 14 1.75 3.71 6.90
CA LEU A 14 0.73 2.80 6.40
C LEU A 14 1.16 1.97 5.18
N PHE A 15 2.34 2.24 4.60
CA PHE A 15 2.81 1.57 3.39
C PHE A 15 2.80 0.02 3.43
N PRO A 16 2.97 -0.68 4.57
CA PRO A 16 2.89 -2.14 4.59
C PRO A 16 1.48 -2.68 4.35
N LEU A 17 0.44 -1.87 4.57
CA LEU A 17 -0.95 -2.31 4.40
C LEU A 17 -1.29 -2.57 2.93
N ALA A 18 -0.73 -1.81 1.98
CA ALA A 18 -0.96 -2.02 0.55
C ALA A 18 -0.46 -3.40 0.05
N PRO A 19 0.80 -3.83 0.28
CA PRO A 19 1.25 -5.16 -0.11
C PRO A 19 0.51 -6.28 0.63
N LEU A 20 0.15 -6.10 1.91
CA LEU A 20 -0.67 -7.08 2.64
C LEU A 20 -2.05 -7.24 2.00
N ALA A 21 -2.69 -6.13 1.62
CA ALA A 21 -3.96 -6.14 0.91
C ALA A 21 -3.85 -6.80 -0.48
N SER A 22 -2.80 -6.49 -1.25
CA SER A 22 -2.53 -7.14 -2.54
C SER A 22 -2.29 -8.65 -2.40
N LEU A 23 -1.57 -9.10 -1.37
CA LEU A 23 -1.38 -10.52 -1.08
C LEU A 23 -2.70 -11.22 -0.77
N GLY A 24 -3.52 -10.62 0.10
CA GLY A 24 -4.83 -11.16 0.43
C GLY A 24 -5.80 -11.17 -0.77
N SER A 25 -5.76 -10.13 -1.62
CA SER A 25 -6.52 -10.10 -2.87
C SER A 25 -6.08 -11.20 -3.84
N THR A 26 -4.78 -11.43 -3.96
CA THR A 26 -4.23 -12.53 -4.78
C THR A 26 -4.69 -13.89 -4.26
N ALA A 27 -4.66 -14.09 -2.94
CA ALA A 27 -5.15 -15.32 -2.31
C ALA A 27 -6.65 -15.53 -2.56
N GLY A 28 -7.48 -14.50 -2.35
CA GLY A 28 -8.92 -14.54 -2.60
C GLY A 28 -9.25 -14.85 -4.07
N THR A 29 -8.51 -14.25 -5.01
CA THR A 29 -8.67 -14.52 -6.45
C THR A 29 -8.36 -15.97 -6.79
N ARG A 30 -7.25 -16.52 -6.25
CA ARG A 30 -6.88 -17.93 -6.47
C ARG A 30 -7.91 -18.89 -5.88
N LEU A 31 -8.45 -18.57 -4.70
CA LEU A 31 -9.51 -19.35 -4.07
C LEU A 31 -10.79 -19.33 -4.91
N PHE A 32 -11.21 -18.15 -5.38
CA PHE A 32 -12.38 -18.01 -6.26
C PHE A 32 -12.25 -18.89 -7.50
N PHE A 33 -11.17 -18.75 -8.27
CA PHE A 33 -10.97 -19.58 -9.47
C PHE A 33 -10.88 -21.08 -9.12
N GLY A 34 -10.18 -21.44 -8.04
CA GLY A 34 -10.06 -22.82 -7.60
C GLY A 34 -11.39 -23.48 -7.23
N LEU A 35 -12.35 -22.70 -6.72
CA LEU A 35 -13.71 -23.16 -6.40
C LEU A 35 -14.61 -23.16 -7.64
N SER A 36 -14.59 -22.10 -8.44
CA SER A 36 -15.45 -21.96 -9.63
C SER A 36 -15.12 -22.95 -10.75
N LEU A 37 -13.87 -23.39 -10.86
CA LEU A 37 -13.44 -24.33 -11.90
C LEU A 37 -13.64 -25.80 -11.51
N ARG A 38 -14.02 -26.09 -10.26
CA ARG A 38 -14.44 -27.45 -9.86
C ARG A 38 -15.84 -27.66 -10.39
N GLY A 39 -15.99 -28.53 -11.39
CA GLY A 39 -17.23 -28.67 -12.16
C GLY A 39 -18.47 -29.19 -11.42
N HIS A 40 -18.47 -29.28 -10.07
CA HIS A 40 -19.57 -29.78 -9.23
C HIS A 40 -19.68 -28.91 -7.97
N ALA A 41 -20.13 -27.66 -8.10
CA ALA A 41 -20.26 -26.77 -6.95
C ALA A 41 -21.56 -27.06 -6.16
N GLY A 42 -21.42 -27.58 -4.94
CA GLY A 42 -22.50 -27.55 -3.97
C GLY A 42 -22.81 -26.11 -3.51
N GLU A 43 -23.98 -25.86 -2.92
CA GLU A 43 -24.39 -24.52 -2.46
C GLU A 43 -23.34 -23.84 -1.55
N THR A 44 -22.72 -24.61 -0.67
CA THR A 44 -21.67 -24.13 0.24
C THR A 44 -20.41 -23.70 -0.51
N GLU A 45 -20.03 -24.42 -1.57
CA GLU A 45 -18.86 -24.08 -2.39
C GLU A 45 -19.14 -22.85 -3.24
N ALA A 46 -20.36 -22.71 -3.75
CA ALA A 46 -20.81 -21.51 -4.46
C ALA A 46 -20.76 -20.28 -3.55
N LEU A 47 -21.27 -20.38 -2.31
CA LEU A 47 -21.18 -19.31 -1.32
C LEU A 47 -19.71 -18.97 -1.00
N ALA A 48 -18.86 -19.98 -0.80
CA ALA A 48 -17.44 -19.77 -0.53
C ALA A 48 -16.72 -19.06 -1.70
N ALA A 49 -17.06 -19.39 -2.95
CA ALA A 49 -16.52 -18.72 -4.13
C ALA A 49 -16.92 -17.23 -4.15
N VAL A 50 -18.21 -16.92 -3.91
CA VAL A 50 -18.69 -15.54 -3.84
C VAL A 50 -17.97 -14.75 -2.74
N LEU A 51 -17.82 -15.33 -1.55
CA LEU A 51 -17.10 -14.68 -0.45
C LEU A 51 -15.62 -14.45 -0.77
N ALA A 52 -14.95 -15.41 -1.43
CA ALA A 52 -13.56 -15.27 -1.86
C ALA A 52 -13.39 -14.15 -2.90
N PHE A 53 -14.34 -14.04 -3.84
CA PHE A 53 -14.37 -12.94 -4.82
C PHE A 53 -14.57 -11.58 -4.15
N LEU A 54 -15.56 -11.45 -3.25
CA LEU A 54 -15.84 -10.21 -2.54
C LEU A 54 -14.65 -9.78 -1.67
N LEU A 55 -14.05 -10.73 -0.94
CA LEU A 55 -12.84 -10.48 -0.17
C LEU A 55 -11.70 -10.00 -1.07
N SER A 56 -11.50 -10.65 -2.22
CA SER A 56 -10.48 -10.25 -3.19
C SER A 56 -10.69 -8.82 -3.70
N ALA A 57 -11.92 -8.47 -4.06
CA ALA A 57 -12.27 -7.14 -4.56
C ALA A 57 -12.08 -6.07 -3.49
N VAL A 58 -12.57 -6.30 -2.26
CA VAL A 58 -12.42 -5.37 -1.13
C VAL A 58 -10.94 -5.13 -0.82
N LEU A 59 -10.13 -6.18 -0.76
CA LEU A 59 -8.70 -6.06 -0.48
C LEU A 59 -7.94 -5.37 -1.62
N SER A 60 -8.31 -5.61 -2.88
CA SER A 60 -7.71 -4.91 -4.03
C SER A 60 -7.94 -3.40 -3.92
N TRP A 61 -9.20 -2.97 -3.73
CA TRP A 61 -9.54 -1.57 -3.58
C TRP A 61 -8.96 -0.93 -2.31
N ALA A 62 -8.92 -1.67 -1.20
CA ALA A 62 -8.28 -1.20 0.03
C ALA A 62 -6.78 -0.91 -0.22
N GLY A 63 -6.08 -1.79 -0.94
CA GLY A 63 -4.68 -1.58 -1.32
C GLY A 63 -4.47 -0.31 -2.14
N VAL A 64 -5.35 -0.03 -3.10
CA VAL A 64 -5.32 1.21 -3.91
C VAL A 64 -5.52 2.45 -3.03
N VAL A 65 -6.55 2.45 -2.17
CA VAL A 65 -6.85 3.59 -1.27
C VAL A 65 -5.68 3.85 -0.31
N VAL A 66 -5.13 2.81 0.30
CA VAL A 66 -3.94 2.92 1.16
C VAL A 66 -2.77 3.52 0.39
N ALA A 67 -2.49 3.03 -0.82
CA ALA A 67 -1.37 3.54 -1.61
C ALA A 67 -1.53 5.03 -1.97
N LEU A 68 -2.75 5.50 -2.26
CA LEU A 68 -3.05 6.91 -2.46
C LEU A 68 -2.79 7.76 -1.21
N LEU A 69 -3.20 7.26 -0.04
CA LEU A 69 -2.91 7.92 1.25
C LEU A 69 -1.40 8.00 1.50
N VAL A 70 -0.67 6.92 1.21
CA VAL A 70 0.80 6.88 1.34
C VAL A 70 1.46 7.89 0.40
N ILE A 71 1.04 8.00 -0.87
CA ILE A 71 1.54 9.02 -1.80
C ILE A 71 1.35 10.42 -1.24
N ALA A 72 0.12 10.76 -0.85
CA ALA A 72 -0.21 12.08 -0.35
C ALA A 72 0.62 12.43 0.89
N ALA A 73 0.67 11.51 1.86
CA ALA A 73 1.44 11.66 3.08
C ALA A 73 2.93 11.81 2.81
N LEU A 74 3.50 10.99 1.92
CA LEU A 74 4.92 11.00 1.58
C LEU A 74 5.35 12.33 0.94
N VAL A 75 4.55 12.84 0.01
CA VAL A 75 4.83 14.12 -0.65
C VAL A 75 4.69 15.30 0.33
N LEU A 76 3.67 15.29 1.19
CA LEU A 76 3.46 16.34 2.19
C LEU A 76 4.55 16.34 3.26
N ASP A 77 4.97 15.16 3.72
CA ASP A 77 6.07 15.00 4.68
C ASP A 77 7.40 15.47 4.08
N ALA A 78 7.71 15.06 2.84
CA ALA A 78 8.93 15.49 2.16
C ALA A 78 8.97 17.01 1.95
N ARG A 79 7.84 17.64 1.59
CA ARG A 79 7.74 19.11 1.48
C ARG A 79 7.93 19.80 2.82
N ALA A 80 7.36 19.26 3.90
CA ALA A 80 7.50 19.82 5.24
C ALA A 80 8.96 19.77 5.73
N LEU A 81 9.63 18.64 5.51
CA LEU A 81 11.04 18.45 5.86
C LEU A 81 11.97 19.44 5.16
N ARG A 82 11.75 19.71 3.87
CA ARG A 82 12.56 20.67 3.11
C ARG A 82 12.41 22.11 3.58
N ARG A 83 11.27 22.49 4.15
CA ARG A 83 11.04 23.85 4.67
C ARG A 83 11.61 24.04 6.07
N GLY A 84 11.75 22.97 6.84
CA GLY A 84 12.14 23.01 8.25
C GLY A 84 13.63 22.81 8.52
N ASP A 85 14.49 22.90 7.50
CA ASP A 85 15.95 22.69 7.59
C ASP A 85 16.35 21.38 8.30
N ALA A 86 15.68 20.29 7.93
CA ALA A 86 15.90 18.99 8.54
C ALA A 86 17.20 18.33 8.02
N ALA A 87 17.95 17.69 8.92
CA ALA A 87 19.10 16.84 8.59
C ALA A 87 18.75 15.69 7.61
N PHE A 88 17.47 15.35 7.48
CA PHE A 88 16.92 14.47 6.46
C PHE A 88 16.00 15.26 5.53
N SER A 89 16.44 15.48 4.28
CA SER A 89 15.79 16.38 3.31
C SER A 89 15.47 15.64 2.00
N PRO A 90 14.45 14.78 1.97
CA PRO A 90 14.06 14.04 0.78
C PRO A 90 13.49 14.97 -0.30
N GLN A 91 13.82 14.69 -1.57
CA GLN A 91 13.30 15.46 -2.70
C GLN A 91 11.81 15.11 -2.96
N PRO A 92 10.88 16.07 -2.94
CA PRO A 92 9.44 15.80 -3.10
C PRO A 92 9.07 15.14 -4.43
N ALA A 93 9.82 15.43 -5.50
CA ALA A 93 9.60 14.81 -6.80
C ALA A 93 9.94 13.30 -6.78
N LEU A 94 11.06 12.92 -6.17
CA LEU A 94 11.42 11.52 -5.97
C LEU A 94 10.46 10.83 -5.01
N ALA A 95 10.01 11.53 -3.97
CA ALA A 95 9.02 11.04 -3.03
C ALA A 95 7.67 10.75 -3.75
N ALA A 96 7.23 11.64 -4.64
CA ALA A 96 6.06 11.42 -5.48
C ALA A 96 6.24 10.22 -6.41
N LEU A 97 7.37 10.12 -7.11
CA LEU A 97 7.68 8.99 -7.99
C LEU A 97 7.63 7.66 -7.24
N LEU A 98 8.29 7.60 -6.07
CA LEU A 98 8.26 6.42 -5.21
C LEU A 98 6.83 6.05 -4.79
N GLY A 99 6.02 7.03 -4.42
CA GLY A 99 4.61 6.81 -4.13
C GLY A 99 3.83 6.27 -5.34
N PHE A 100 4.06 6.81 -6.55
CA PHE A 100 3.42 6.29 -7.77
C PHE A 100 3.84 4.86 -8.10
N VAL A 101 5.10 4.49 -7.88
CA VAL A 101 5.56 3.09 -7.99
C VAL A 101 4.83 2.21 -6.97
N HIS A 102 4.63 2.70 -5.75
CA HIS A 102 3.88 1.98 -4.72
C HIS A 102 2.39 1.79 -5.09
N LEU A 103 1.77 2.80 -5.70
CA LEU A 103 0.41 2.70 -6.23
C LEU A 103 0.33 1.75 -7.42
N ALA A 104 1.26 1.82 -8.37
CA ALA A 104 1.33 0.87 -9.48
C ALA A 104 1.50 -0.57 -8.97
N ALA A 105 2.25 -0.75 -7.88
CA ALA A 105 2.44 -2.05 -7.25
C ALA A 105 1.16 -2.64 -6.63
N SER A 106 0.16 -1.81 -6.28
CA SER A 106 -1.13 -2.34 -5.80
C SER A 106 -1.90 -3.08 -6.90
N ALA A 107 -1.71 -2.67 -8.16
CA ALA A 107 -2.23 -3.36 -9.33
C ALA A 107 -1.27 -4.45 -9.88
N LEU A 108 0.04 -4.27 -9.72
CA LEU A 108 1.08 -5.21 -10.16
C LEU A 108 2.03 -5.56 -8.99
N PRO A 109 1.67 -6.54 -8.15
CA PRO A 109 2.37 -6.82 -6.88
C PRO A 109 3.90 -7.00 -6.95
N PRO A 110 4.49 -7.58 -8.02
CA PRO A 110 5.94 -7.67 -8.12
C PRO A 110 6.68 -6.32 -8.01
N LEU A 111 6.03 -5.20 -8.35
CA LEU A 111 6.63 -3.86 -8.25
C LEU A 111 6.88 -3.41 -6.80
N TYR A 112 6.30 -4.06 -5.79
CA TYR A 112 6.57 -3.72 -4.39
C TYR A 112 8.04 -3.85 -4.02
N VAL A 113 8.83 -4.68 -4.71
CA VAL A 113 10.28 -4.78 -4.52
C VAL A 113 11.01 -3.44 -4.71
N PHE A 114 10.45 -2.54 -5.53
CA PHE A 114 11.03 -1.22 -5.81
C PHE A 114 10.53 -0.12 -4.88
N SER A 115 9.38 -0.31 -4.20
CA SER A 115 8.80 0.71 -3.32
C SER A 115 8.95 0.40 -1.83
N VAL A 116 8.80 -0.86 -1.41
CA VAL A 116 8.80 -1.27 -0.01
C VAL A 116 10.15 -0.99 0.68
N PRO A 117 11.33 -1.38 0.12
CA PRO A 117 12.61 -1.09 0.79
C PRO A 117 12.88 0.42 0.99
N PRO A 118 12.76 1.30 -0.03
CA PRO A 118 12.99 2.73 0.18
C PRO A 118 11.92 3.39 1.06
N LEU A 119 10.66 2.93 1.06
CA LEU A 119 9.65 3.39 2.02
C LEU A 119 9.99 2.96 3.45
N GLY A 120 10.47 1.72 3.63
CA GLY A 120 10.99 1.23 4.90
C GLY A 120 12.14 2.09 5.42
N TYR A 121 13.14 2.37 4.56
CA TYR A 121 14.23 3.28 4.89
C TYR A 121 13.75 4.69 5.23
N TYR A 122 12.82 5.24 4.43
CA TYR A 122 12.22 6.54 4.70
C TYR A 122 11.58 6.57 6.08
N THR A 123 10.73 5.59 6.41
CA THR A 123 10.08 5.51 7.71
C THR A 123 11.09 5.33 8.84
N TYR A 124 12.10 4.46 8.69
CA TYR A 124 13.18 4.31 9.66
C TYR A 124 13.85 5.64 9.97
N ARG A 125 14.23 6.42 8.95
CA ARG A 125 14.84 7.76 9.12
C ARG A 125 13.91 8.80 9.74
N ARG A 126 12.60 8.58 9.75
CA ARG A 126 11.60 9.50 10.34
C ARG A 126 11.22 9.17 11.77
N PHE A 127 11.46 7.93 12.21
CA PHE A 127 11.12 7.44 13.54
C PHE A 127 12.33 7.08 14.41
N ALA A 128 13.53 6.93 13.81
CA ALA A 128 14.81 6.88 14.51
C ALA A 128 15.33 8.29 14.82
#